data_AF-A0A7S3XNN3-F1
#
_entry.id   AF-A0A7S3XNN3-F1
#
_cell.length_a   1.000
_cell.length_b   1.000
_cell.length_c   1.000
_cell.angle_alpha   90.00
_cell.angle_beta   90.00
_cell.angle_gamma   90.00
#
_symmetry.space_group_name_H-M   'P 1'
#
loop_
_entity.id
_entity.type
_entity.pdbx_description
1 polymer ?
#
loop_
_entity_poly.entity_id
_entity_poly.type
_entity_poly.pdbx_seq_one_letter_code
_entity_poly.pdbx_strand_id
1 'polypeptide(L)'
;MDDSKLEACHEILKRIHSHTDRVKWFLAPVDTTGLDKYNELIEKPMDLQTLKANLDDGKYTGAQEFLEDFRLIFQNAIKYNRTRYEEVYNAARYLLQRLKE
;
A
#
# COMPACT_ATOMS: atom_id res chain seq x y z
N MET A 1 -20.05 1.55 0.51
CA MET A 1 -19.66 0.36 1.30
C MET A 1 -20.49 0.32 2.58
N ASP A 2 -20.94 -0.86 3.03
CA ASP A 2 -21.65 -0.99 4.31
C ASP A 2 -20.69 -0.86 5.51
N ASP A 3 -21.24 -0.51 6.68
CA ASP A 3 -20.46 -0.20 7.89
C ASP A 3 -19.58 -1.38 8.35
N SER A 4 -20.07 -2.61 8.20
CA SER A 4 -19.31 -3.81 8.59
C SER A 4 -18.04 -3.98 7.73
N LYS A 5 -18.16 -3.76 6.42
CA LYS A 5 -17.00 -3.78 5.51
C LYS A 5 -16.07 -2.59 5.73
N LEU A 6 -16.62 -1.42 6.05
CA LEU A 6 -15.82 -0.24 6.38
C LEU A 6 -14.95 -0.48 7.62
N GLU A 7 -15.53 -0.98 8.70
CA GLU A 7 -14.79 -1.32 9.92
C GLU A 7 -13.69 -2.36 9.64
N ALA A 8 -14.00 -3.39 8.84
CA ALA A 8 -13.00 -4.37 8.42
C ALA A 8 -11.80 -3.75 7.67
N CYS A 9 -12.04 -2.74 6.84
CA CYS A 9 -10.97 -2.01 6.15
C CYS A 9 -10.11 -1.19 7.13
N HIS A 10 -10.73 -0.55 8.13
CA HIS A 10 -10.00 0.14 9.19
C HIS A 10 -9.19 -0.82 10.06
N GLU A 11 -9.69 -2.01 10.36
CA GLU A 11 -8.94 -3.04 11.07
C GLU A 11 -7.72 -3.54 10.29
N ILE A 12 -7.83 -3.67 8.96
CA ILE A 12 -6.68 -3.97 8.10
C ILE A 12 -5.62 -2.86 8.19
N LEU A 13 -6.04 -1.59 8.15
CA LEU A 13 -5.13 -0.45 8.33
C LEU A 13 -4.46 -0.49 9.71
N LYS A 14 -5.19 -0.75 10.79
CA LYS A 14 -4.60 -0.88 12.13
C LYS A 14 -3.57 -2.02 12.19
N ARG A 15 -3.91 -3.21 11.65
CA ARG A 15 -3.03 -4.39 11.63
C ARG A 15 -1.75 -4.14 10.83
N ILE A 16 -1.80 -3.43 9.71
CA ILE A 16 -0.58 -3.18 8.93
C ILE A 16 0.36 -2.18 9.63
N HIS A 17 -0.19 -1.17 10.31
CA HIS A 17 0.60 -0.17 11.03
C HIS A 17 1.35 -0.73 12.24
N SER A 18 0.95 -1.90 12.77
CA SER A 18 1.71 -2.58 13.83
C SER A 18 3.07 -3.13 13.36
N HIS A 19 3.31 -3.21 12.04
CA HIS A 19 4.58 -3.66 11.46
C HIS A 19 5.56 -2.50 11.26
N THR A 20 5.80 -1.71 12.31
CA THR A 20 6.52 -0.42 12.29
C THR A 20 7.80 -0.41 11.44
N ASP A 21 8.68 -1.39 11.61
CA ASP A 21 9.98 -1.44 10.92
C ASP A 21 9.86 -1.66 9.41
N ARG A 22 8.79 -2.33 8.97
CA ARG A 22 8.57 -2.71 7.57
C ARG A 22 7.67 -1.70 6.87
N VAL A 23 6.70 -1.15 7.58
CA VAL A 23 5.68 -0.27 7.02
C VAL A 23 6.20 1.15 6.72
N LYS A 24 7.31 1.56 7.34
CA LYS A 24 7.90 2.91 7.23
C LYS A 24 8.11 3.42 5.81
N TRP A 25 8.33 2.53 4.84
CA TRP A 25 8.56 2.87 3.43
C TRP A 25 7.27 3.16 2.64
N PHE A 26 6.11 2.87 3.21
CA PHE A 26 4.82 2.87 2.52
C PHE A 26 3.81 3.85 3.15
N LEU A 27 4.26 4.67 4.10
CA LEU A 27 3.39 5.55 4.88
C LEU A 27 2.87 6.74 4.07
N ALA A 28 3.70 7.30 3.19
CA ALA A 28 3.42 8.52 2.44
C ALA A 28 3.73 8.32 0.95
N PRO A 29 3.23 9.21 0.06
CA PRO A 29 3.54 9.15 -1.36
C PRO A 29 5.05 9.10 -1.60
N VAL A 30 5.47 8.28 -2.57
CA VAL A 30 6.89 8.19 -2.95
C VAL A 30 7.34 9.51 -3.58
N ASP A 31 8.38 10.14 -3.02
CA ASP A 31 9.07 11.23 -3.69
C ASP A 31 9.83 10.66 -4.90
N THR A 32 9.36 11.02 -6.10
CA THR A 32 9.93 10.52 -7.36
C THR A 32 11.11 11.34 -7.84
N THR A 33 11.48 12.41 -7.12
CA THR A 33 12.61 13.26 -7.47
C THR A 33 13.91 12.46 -7.47
N GLY A 34 14.56 12.37 -8.63
CA GLY A 34 15.79 11.60 -8.80
C GLY A 34 15.59 10.08 -8.90
N LEU A 35 14.35 9.59 -8.94
CA LEU A 35 14.06 8.18 -9.20
C LEU A 35 14.01 7.89 -10.71
N ASP A 36 14.89 7.00 -11.15
CA ASP A 36 14.98 6.58 -12.54
C ASP A 36 13.75 5.75 -12.98
N LYS A 37 13.01 6.25 -13.97
CA LYS A 37 11.86 5.58 -14.60
C LYS A 37 10.69 5.23 -13.67
N TYR A 38 10.60 5.83 -12.48
CA TYR A 38 9.50 5.51 -11.56
C TYR A 38 8.13 5.75 -12.20
N ASN A 39 7.94 6.93 -12.79
CA ASN A 39 6.69 7.33 -13.44
C ASN A 39 6.40 6.58 -14.75
N GLU A 40 7.41 5.94 -15.34
CA GLU A 40 7.23 5.05 -16.50
C GLU A 40 6.83 3.63 -16.08
N LEU A 41 7.34 3.17 -14.94
CA LEU A 41 7.13 1.81 -14.45
C LEU A 41 5.90 1.67 -13.55
N ILE A 42 5.53 2.72 -12.81
CA ILE A 42 4.45 2.68 -11.82
C ILE A 42 3.27 3.52 -12.33
N GLU A 43 2.24 2.82 -12.81
CA GLU A 43 1.08 3.42 -13.48
C GLU A 43 0.12 4.12 -12.49
N LYS A 44 -0.08 3.52 -11.31
CA LYS A 44 -0.95 4.06 -10.27
C LYS A 44 -0.19 4.05 -8.94
N PRO A 45 0.51 5.14 -8.57
CA PRO A 45 1.11 5.29 -7.24
C PRO A 45 0.06 5.17 -6.13
N MET A 46 0.43 4.56 -5.01
CA MET A 46 -0.43 4.43 -3.84
C MET A 46 0.45 4.27 -2.59
N ASP A 47 -0.05 4.76 -1.46
CA ASP A 47 0.57 4.71 -0.14
C ASP A 47 -0.52 4.62 0.95
N LEU A 48 -0.13 4.35 2.19
CA LEU A 48 -1.08 4.12 3.28
C LEU A 48 -1.82 5.38 3.72
N GLN A 49 -1.20 6.56 3.63
CA GLN A 49 -1.87 7.82 3.93
C GLN A 49 -2.96 8.12 2.90
N THR A 50 -2.64 7.98 1.60
CA THR A 50 -3.61 8.14 0.51
C THR A 50 -4.72 7.09 0.60
N LEU A 51 -4.37 5.83 0.86
CA LEU A 51 -5.35 4.74 1.03
C LEU A 51 -6.33 5.04 2.17
N LYS A 52 -5.82 5.50 3.32
CA LYS A 52 -6.65 5.89 4.48
C LYS A 52 -7.55 7.07 4.16
N ALA A 53 -6.99 8.13 3.55
CA ALA A 53 -7.78 9.31 3.16
C ALA A 53 -8.91 8.92 2.20
N ASN A 54 -8.63 8.11 1.19
CA ASN A 54 -9.65 7.61 0.27
C ASN A 54 -10.74 6.77 0.97
N LEU A 55 -10.37 5.99 1.98
CA LEU A 55 -11.32 5.20 2.76
C LEU A 55 -12.25 6.10 3.58
N ASP A 56 -11.67 7.07 4.29
CA ASP A 56 -12.41 8.00 5.14
C ASP A 56 -13.30 8.96 4.33
N ASP A 57 -12.85 9.35 3.13
CA ASP A 57 -13.60 10.18 2.18
C ASP A 57 -14.67 9.39 1.40
N GLY A 58 -14.82 8.08 1.69
CA GLY A 58 -15.83 7.23 1.05
C GLY A 58 -15.59 6.99 -0.44
N LYS A 59 -14.33 7.06 -0.91
CA LYS A 59 -13.98 6.84 -2.33
C LYS A 59 -14.16 5.41 -2.79
N TYR A 60 -14.15 4.45 -1.87
CA TYR A 60 -14.35 3.04 -2.18
C TYR A 60 -15.84 2.66 -2.10
N THR A 61 -16.40 2.22 -3.22
CA THR A 61 -17.79 1.77 -3.27
C THR A 61 -17.96 0.46 -2.50
N GLY A 62 -16.91 -0.38 -2.47
CA GLY A 62 -16.84 -1.63 -1.71
C GLY A 62 -15.42 -2.02 -1.29
N ALA A 63 -15.34 -3.00 -0.39
CA ALA A 63 -14.06 -3.44 0.20
C ALA A 63 -13.06 -3.99 -0.81
N GLN A 64 -13.53 -4.49 -1.95
CA GLN A 64 -12.65 -5.02 -3.00
C GLN A 64 -11.76 -3.92 -3.61
N GLU A 65 -12.31 -2.74 -3.88
CA GLU A 65 -11.54 -1.60 -4.41
C GLU A 65 -10.48 -1.13 -3.40
N PHE A 66 -10.84 -1.08 -2.11
CA PHE A 66 -9.88 -0.81 -1.04
C PHE A 66 -8.76 -1.87 -1.01
N LEU A 67 -9.11 -3.16 -1.10
CA LEU A 67 -8.13 -4.25 -1.08
C LEU A 67 -7.21 -4.26 -2.30
N GLU A 68 -7.69 -3.79 -3.45
CA GLU A 68 -6.89 -3.62 -4.65
C GLU A 68 -5.84 -2.54 -4.44
N ASP A 69 -6.24 -1.34 -3.99
CA ASP A 69 -5.30 -0.24 -3.71
C ASP A 69 -4.35 -0.58 -2.56
N PHE A 70 -4.82 -1.30 -1.56
CA PHE A 70 -3.98 -1.76 -0.46
C PHE A 70 -2.89 -2.74 -0.93
N ARG A 71 -3.23 -3.71 -1.79
CA ARG A 71 -2.23 -4.62 -2.38
C ARG A 71 -1.29 -3.88 -3.34
N LEU A 72 -1.82 -2.89 -4.05
CA LEU A 72 -1.10 -2.11 -5.04
C LEU A 72 0.12 -1.38 -4.45
N ILE A 73 -0.01 -0.87 -3.22
CA ILE A 73 1.11 -0.27 -2.46
C ILE A 73 2.35 -1.18 -2.50
N PHE A 74 2.17 -2.45 -2.14
CA PHE A 74 3.26 -3.41 -2.07
C PHE A 74 3.66 -3.95 -3.44
N GLN A 75 2.70 -4.13 -4.36
CA GLN A 75 2.98 -4.58 -5.73
C GLN A 75 3.84 -3.56 -6.50
N ASN A 76 3.54 -2.27 -6.37
CA ASN A 76 4.34 -1.19 -6.93
C ASN A 76 5.76 -1.20 -6.37
N ALA A 77 5.89 -1.33 -5.05
CA ALA A 77 7.18 -1.43 -4.40
C ALA A 77 7.97 -2.65 -4.89
N ILE A 78 7.34 -3.82 -5.03
CA ILE A 78 7.99 -5.02 -5.57
C ILE A 78 8.45 -4.81 -7.01
N LYS A 79 7.60 -4.21 -7.86
CA LYS A 79 7.89 -3.95 -9.28
C LYS A 79 9.09 -3.01 -9.43
N TYR A 80 9.07 -1.89 -8.72
CA TYR A 80 10.13 -0.88 -8.83
C TYR A 80 11.45 -1.33 -8.19
N ASN A 81 11.38 -1.98 -7.02
CA ASN A 81 12.56 -2.24 -6.19
C ASN A 81 13.25 -3.59 -6.47
N ARG A 82 12.75 -4.42 -7.39
CA ARG A 82 13.22 -5.80 -7.65
C ARG A 82 14.74 -5.94 -7.81
N THR A 83 15.40 -4.95 -8.40
CA THR A 83 16.86 -4.92 -8.61
C THR A 83 17.49 -3.61 -8.12
N ARG A 84 16.80 -2.88 -7.25
CA ARG A 84 17.21 -1.55 -6.79
C ARG A 84 17.48 -1.53 -5.29
N TYR A 85 16.42 -1.57 -4.48
CA TYR A 85 16.49 -1.45 -3.02
C TYR A 85 15.96 -2.71 -2.35
N GLU A 86 16.88 -3.62 -1.98
CA GLU A 86 16.56 -4.94 -1.44
C GLU A 86 15.70 -4.88 -0.16
N GLU A 87 15.99 -3.93 0.75
CA GLU A 87 15.22 -3.78 1.99
C GLU A 87 13.75 -3.45 1.74
N VAL A 88 13.48 -2.51 0.82
CA VAL A 88 12.11 -2.10 0.45
C VAL A 88 11.40 -3.24 -0.26
N TYR A 89 12.09 -3.93 -1.16
CA TYR A 89 11.56 -5.11 -1.85
C TYR A 89 11.16 -6.22 -0.86
N ASN A 90 12.04 -6.54 0.09
CA ASN A 90 11.79 -7.57 1.10
C ASN A 90 10.67 -7.19 2.07
N ALA A 91 10.61 -5.92 2.49
CA ALA A 91 9.50 -5.40 3.30
C ALA A 91 8.15 -5.53 2.57
N ALA A 92 8.09 -5.12 1.30
CA ALA A 92 6.86 -5.20 0.51
C ALA A 92 6.40 -6.66 0.30
N ARG A 93 7.33 -7.56 -0.01
CA ARG A 93 7.03 -9.00 -0.13
C ARG A 93 6.47 -9.59 1.16
N TYR A 94 7.11 -9.29 2.28
CA TYR A 94 6.70 -9.78 3.59
C TYR A 94 5.28 -9.31 3.93
N LEU A 95 5.02 -8.00 3.80
CA LEU A 95 3.71 -7.42 4.12
C LEU A 95 2.62 -7.98 3.21
N LEU A 96 2.88 -8.11 1.90
CA LEU A 96 1.93 -8.68 0.94
C LEU A 96 1.58 -10.14 1.22
N GLN A 97 2.53 -10.94 1.74
CA GLN A 97 2.28 -12.33 2.11
C GLN A 97 1.39 -12.44 3.36
N ARG A 98 1.59 -11.57 4.35
CA ARG A 98 0.76 -11.51 5.56
C ARG A 98 -0.68 -11.09 5.31
N LEU A 99 -1.01 -10.57 4.11
CA LEU A 99 -2.38 -10.27 3.71
C LEU A 99 -3.18 -11.51 3.29
N LYS A 100 -2.50 -12.64 3.04
CA LYS A 100 -3.13 -13.92 2.67
C LYS A 100 -3.42 -14.81 3.89
N GLU A 101 -3.01 -14.36 5.07
CA GLU A 101 -3.13 -15.03 6.38
C GLU A 101 -4.16 -14.33 7.29
#